data_AF-A0A960APW5-F1
#
_entry.id   AF-A0A960APW5-F1
#
_cell.length_a   1.000
_cell.length_b   1.000
_cell.length_c   1.000
_cell.angle_alpha   90.00
_cell.angle_beta   90.00
_cell.angle_gamma   90.00
#
_symmetry.space_group_name_H-M   'P 1'
#
loop_
_entity.id
_entity.type
_entity.pdbx_description
1 polymer ?
#
loop_
_entity_poly.entity_id
_entity_poly.type
_entity_poly.pdbx_seq_one_letter_code
_entity_poly.pdbx_strand_id
1 'polypeptide(L)'
;MMDDPFFTPAPTMGKVAVGGRWEQALVFRPSQLSTKQLEDQLGASEEVACEAFFGSAFFGMRVHGPDPARFVKAFADAMGGAADGPEFFTAVEGLGAALETGFGFAEVGAEGAWNTVGPFRIERPCDVDFEVLWRDLTTSPVGRDRTHDKAVEFTYSGGVTHWFALPVSAEGVLVRDKLETALRTFCA
;
A
#
# COMPACT_ATOMS: atom_id res chain seq x y z
N MET A 1 -7.03 -5.17 -11.52
CA MET A 1 -6.11 -4.50 -10.55
C MET A 1 -4.72 -5.06 -10.64
N MET A 2 -4.53 -6.37 -10.48
CA MET A 2 -3.24 -7.02 -10.71
C MET A 2 -2.76 -6.85 -12.16
N ASP A 3 -3.69 -6.75 -13.12
CA ASP A 3 -3.40 -6.45 -14.52
C ASP A 3 -3.16 -4.96 -14.81
N ASP A 4 -3.18 -4.08 -13.80
CA ASP A 4 -2.84 -2.67 -14.02
C ASP A 4 -1.35 -2.58 -14.45
N PRO A 5 -1.01 -1.80 -15.48
CA PRO A 5 0.35 -1.70 -15.99
C PRO A 5 1.40 -1.33 -14.93
N PHE A 6 1.00 -0.62 -13.86
CA PHE A 6 1.90 -0.35 -12.73
C PHE A 6 2.42 -1.62 -12.06
N PHE A 7 1.60 -2.66 -11.98
CA PHE A 7 1.93 -3.92 -11.30
C PHE A 7 2.37 -5.03 -12.25
N THR A 8 2.68 -4.72 -13.51
CA THR A 8 3.30 -5.70 -14.42
C THR A 8 4.76 -6.04 -14.06
N PRO A 9 5.67 -5.08 -13.80
CA PRO A 9 7.06 -5.41 -13.46
C PRO A 9 7.19 -6.03 -12.07
N ALA A 10 8.35 -6.62 -11.75
CA ALA A 10 8.65 -7.05 -10.38
C ALA A 10 8.81 -5.84 -9.42
N PRO A 11 8.44 -5.99 -8.13
CA PRO A 11 8.67 -4.93 -7.15
C PRO A 11 10.18 -4.75 -6.88
N THR A 12 10.60 -3.50 -6.71
CA THR A 12 12.04 -3.16 -6.63
C THR A 12 12.50 -2.71 -5.24
N MET A 13 11.55 -2.29 -4.40
CA MET A 13 11.80 -1.76 -3.06
C MET A 13 10.66 -2.21 -2.14
N GLY A 14 10.98 -2.46 -0.88
CA GLY A 14 10.00 -2.74 0.15
C GLY A 14 10.11 -1.79 1.34
N LYS A 15 9.00 -1.61 2.05
CA LYS A 15 8.94 -0.91 3.33
C LYS A 15 8.26 -1.76 4.39
N VAL A 16 8.68 -1.60 5.64
CA VAL A 16 8.03 -2.23 6.80
C VAL A 16 7.73 -1.18 7.85
N ALA A 17 6.46 -1.03 8.20
CA ALA A 17 6.02 -0.23 9.34
C ALA A 17 5.64 -1.13 10.53
N VAL A 18 6.11 -0.73 11.71
CA VAL A 18 5.85 -1.43 12.98
C VAL A 18 4.83 -0.61 13.77
N GLY A 19 3.67 -1.19 14.08
CA GLY A 19 2.57 -0.50 14.76
C GLY A 19 2.16 0.82 14.10
N GLY A 20 1.96 0.81 12.78
CA GLY A 20 1.49 1.96 12.00
C GLY A 20 2.47 3.13 11.82
N ARG A 21 3.74 3.01 12.23
CA ARG A 21 4.73 4.11 12.14
C ARG A 21 5.43 4.16 10.78
N TRP A 22 4.73 4.65 9.76
CA TRP A 22 5.27 4.76 8.39
C TRP A 22 6.40 5.79 8.25
N GLU A 23 6.41 6.85 9.06
CA GLU A 23 7.49 7.85 9.10
C GLU A 23 8.85 7.24 9.49
N GLN A 24 8.84 6.06 10.11
CA GLN A 24 10.02 5.33 10.57
C GLN A 24 10.17 3.99 9.85
N ALA A 25 9.52 3.81 8.70
CA ALA A 25 9.49 2.55 8.02
C ALA A 25 10.90 2.09 7.62
N LEU A 26 11.16 0.80 7.82
CA LEU A 26 12.39 0.15 7.40
C LEU A 26 12.34 -0.07 5.89
N VAL A 27 13.27 0.56 5.17
CA VAL A 27 13.38 0.40 3.71
C VAL A 27 14.33 -0.75 3.41
N PHE A 28 13.93 -1.64 2.50
CA PHE A 28 14.74 -2.78 2.10
C PHE A 28 14.65 -3.06 0.61
N ARG A 29 15.61 -3.83 0.10
CA ARG A 29 15.51 -4.49 -1.21
C ARG A 29 15.19 -5.97 -1.03
N PRO A 30 14.46 -6.59 -1.98
CA PRO A 30 13.96 -7.96 -1.84
C PRO A 30 14.99 -9.01 -1.38
N SER A 31 16.26 -8.87 -1.78
CA SER A 31 17.33 -9.82 -1.48
C SER A 31 18.19 -9.49 -0.25
N GLN A 32 17.83 -8.47 0.54
CA GLN A 32 18.72 -7.91 1.57
C GLN A 32 18.31 -8.17 3.02
N LEU A 33 17.17 -8.81 3.28
CA LEU A 33 16.68 -9.05 4.65
C LEU A 33 16.99 -10.47 5.15
N SER A 34 17.74 -10.57 6.26
CA SER A 34 17.83 -11.80 7.04
C SER A 34 16.80 -11.80 8.18
N THR A 35 16.30 -13.00 8.55
CA THR A 35 15.32 -13.16 9.62
C THR A 35 15.79 -12.58 10.95
N LYS A 36 17.09 -12.75 11.28
CA LYS A 36 17.68 -12.22 12.51
C LYS A 36 17.63 -10.69 12.58
N GLN A 37 17.90 -9.99 11.46
CA GLN A 37 17.81 -8.53 11.42
C GLN A 37 16.37 -8.05 11.62
N LEU A 38 15.39 -8.82 11.12
CA LEU A 38 13.98 -8.52 11.31
C LEU A 38 13.54 -8.74 12.76
N GLU A 39 13.98 -9.82 13.41
CA GLU A 39 13.70 -10.05 14.84
C GLU A 39 14.20 -8.90 15.72
N ASP A 40 15.44 -8.43 15.49
CA ASP A 40 16.04 -7.33 16.23
C ASP A 40 15.28 -5.99 16.01
N GLN A 41 14.76 -5.76 14.80
CA GLN A 41 14.14 -4.49 14.41
C GLN A 41 12.63 -4.41 14.69
N LEU A 42 11.92 -5.54 14.57
CA LEU A 42 10.47 -5.59 14.78
C LEU A 42 10.12 -5.81 16.25
N GLY A 43 11.04 -6.36 17.04
CA GLY A 43 10.88 -6.58 18.48
C GLY A 43 9.65 -7.43 18.80
N ALA A 44 8.96 -7.08 19.89
CA ALA A 44 7.74 -7.75 20.35
C ALA A 44 6.45 -7.14 19.75
N SER A 45 6.53 -6.56 18.54
CA SER A 45 5.34 -5.93 17.95
C SER A 45 4.27 -6.97 17.61
N GLU A 46 3.01 -6.62 17.89
CA GLU A 46 1.85 -7.45 17.57
C GLU A 46 1.24 -7.09 16.19
N GLU A 47 1.74 -6.04 15.53
CA GLU A 47 1.26 -5.57 14.25
C GLU A 47 2.41 -5.08 13.37
N VAL A 48 2.47 -5.61 12.14
CA VAL A 48 3.36 -5.10 11.09
C VAL A 48 2.61 -4.94 9.78
N ALA A 49 3.04 -3.93 9.03
CA ALA A 49 2.61 -3.68 7.67
C ALA A 49 3.82 -3.69 6.74
N CYS A 50 3.71 -4.40 5.62
CA CYS A 50 4.72 -4.44 4.56
C CYS A 50 4.16 -3.84 3.29
N GLU A 51 4.98 -3.12 2.55
CA GLU A 51 4.66 -2.62 1.21
C GLU A 51 5.74 -3.03 0.22
N ALA A 52 5.32 -3.47 -0.97
CA ALA A 52 6.15 -3.73 -2.13
C ALA A 52 5.88 -2.67 -3.20
N PHE A 53 6.93 -1.96 -3.63
CA PHE A 53 6.85 -0.83 -4.54
C PHE A 53 7.20 -1.21 -5.98
N PHE A 54 6.32 -0.79 -6.89
CA PHE A 54 6.38 -0.96 -8.34
C PHE A 54 6.53 0.41 -9.00
N GLY A 55 7.67 1.06 -8.73
CA GLY A 55 7.82 2.49 -9.00
C GLY A 55 7.06 3.31 -7.96
N SER A 56 6.08 4.09 -8.39
CA SER A 56 5.24 4.94 -7.51
C SER A 56 3.91 4.30 -7.10
N ALA A 57 3.58 3.14 -7.65
CA ALA A 57 2.51 2.29 -7.15
C ALA A 57 3.05 1.28 -6.14
N PHE A 58 2.21 0.79 -5.25
CA PHE A 58 2.62 -0.24 -4.28
C PHE A 58 1.47 -1.15 -3.88
N PHE A 59 1.84 -2.35 -3.44
CA PHE A 59 0.94 -3.30 -2.81
C PHE A 59 1.37 -3.49 -1.37
N GLY A 60 0.43 -3.47 -0.43
CA GLY A 60 0.73 -3.67 0.97
C GLY A 60 -0.11 -4.73 1.63
N MET A 61 0.42 -5.30 2.71
CA MET A 61 -0.23 -6.28 3.55
C MET A 61 0.02 -5.96 5.02
N ARG A 62 -0.99 -6.20 5.86
CA ARG A 62 -0.92 -6.03 7.31
C ARG A 62 -1.35 -7.31 8.02
N VAL A 63 -0.54 -7.74 8.96
CA VAL A 63 -0.87 -8.86 9.86
C VAL A 63 -0.88 -8.42 11.31
N HIS A 64 -1.72 -9.10 12.07
CA HIS A 64 -1.75 -9.04 13.52
C HIS A 64 -1.42 -10.43 14.07
N GLY A 65 -0.65 -10.49 15.14
CA GLY A 65 -0.40 -11.74 15.86
C GLY A 65 1.06 -12.01 16.21
N PRO A 66 1.34 -13.20 16.76
CA PRO A 66 2.68 -13.59 17.15
C PRO A 66 3.53 -13.88 15.91
N ASP A 67 4.80 -13.45 15.94
CA ASP A 67 5.81 -13.66 14.88
C ASP A 67 5.67 -12.79 13.61
N PRO A 68 5.73 -11.44 13.76
CA PRO A 68 5.79 -10.54 12.61
C PRO A 68 7.05 -10.74 11.75
N ALA A 69 8.18 -11.19 12.34
CA ALA A 69 9.44 -11.34 11.62
C ALA A 69 9.36 -12.42 10.53
N ARG A 70 8.70 -13.55 10.83
CA ARG A 70 8.42 -14.58 9.82
C ARG A 70 7.55 -14.05 8.68
N PHE A 71 6.51 -13.26 8.99
CA PHE A 71 5.65 -12.67 7.97
C PHE A 71 6.45 -11.73 7.05
N VAL A 72 7.20 -10.79 7.63
CA VAL A 72 8.02 -9.84 6.87
C VAL A 72 9.04 -10.57 6.00
N LYS A 73 9.65 -11.65 6.52
CA LYS A 73 10.59 -12.47 5.74
C LYS A 73 9.91 -13.16 4.56
N ALA A 74 8.74 -13.76 4.78
CA ALA A 74 7.98 -14.43 3.73
C ALA A 74 7.54 -13.44 2.63
N PHE A 75 7.13 -12.23 3.02
CA PHE A 75 6.81 -11.16 2.09
C PHE A 75 8.04 -10.71 1.29
N ALA A 76 9.19 -10.52 1.95
CA ALA A 76 10.44 -10.16 1.27
C ALA A 76 10.92 -11.26 0.31
N ASP A 77 10.74 -12.54 0.67
CA ASP A 77 11.05 -13.69 -0.20
C ASP A 77 10.12 -13.75 -1.41
N ALA A 78 8.82 -13.46 -1.24
CA ALA A 78 7.88 -13.34 -2.35
C ALA A 78 8.34 -12.24 -3.34
N MET A 79 8.76 -11.08 -2.83
CA MET A 79 9.33 -10.03 -3.67
C MET A 79 10.63 -10.45 -4.36
N GLY A 80 11.50 -11.18 -3.67
CA GLY A 80 12.84 -11.52 -4.16
C GLY A 80 12.85 -12.69 -5.13
N GLY A 81 11.84 -13.55 -5.07
CA GLY A 81 11.69 -14.71 -5.93
C GLY A 81 10.89 -14.45 -7.20
N ALA A 82 10.10 -13.37 -7.26
CA ALA A 82 9.22 -13.06 -8.38
C ALA A 82 9.98 -12.42 -9.56
N ALA A 83 9.78 -12.95 -10.77
CA ALA A 83 10.31 -12.37 -12.00
C ALA A 83 9.50 -11.14 -12.48
N ASP A 84 8.21 -11.10 -12.14
CA ASP A 84 7.26 -10.04 -12.48
C ASP A 84 6.20 -9.87 -11.39
N GLY A 85 5.26 -8.94 -11.59
CA GLY A 85 4.19 -8.70 -10.62
C GLY A 85 3.19 -9.84 -10.50
N PRO A 86 2.72 -10.49 -11.57
CA PRO A 86 1.87 -11.69 -11.48
C PRO A 86 2.46 -12.81 -10.63
N GLU A 87 3.76 -13.10 -10.76
CA GLU A 87 4.44 -14.08 -9.90
C GLU A 87 4.48 -13.62 -8.43
N PHE A 88 4.71 -12.33 -8.18
CA PHE A 88 4.64 -11.77 -6.83
C PHE A 88 3.25 -11.92 -6.23
N PHE A 89 2.19 -11.61 -6.98
CA PHE A 89 0.81 -11.73 -6.51
C PHE A 89 0.43 -13.17 -6.18
N THR A 90 0.82 -14.12 -7.03
CA THR A 90 0.67 -15.56 -6.76
C THR A 90 1.35 -15.95 -5.44
N ALA A 91 2.54 -15.42 -5.17
CA ALA A 91 3.28 -15.71 -3.95
C ALA A 91 2.61 -15.12 -2.70
N VAL A 92 2.09 -13.89 -2.75
CA VAL A 92 1.41 -13.27 -1.60
C VAL A 92 0.00 -13.81 -1.35
N GLU A 93 -0.68 -14.35 -2.36
CA GLU A 93 -1.89 -15.17 -2.15
C GLU A 93 -1.58 -16.40 -1.30
N GLY A 94 -0.42 -17.04 -1.54
CA GLY A 94 0.10 -18.11 -0.69
C GLY A 94 0.37 -17.70 0.76
N LEU A 95 0.45 -16.38 1.05
CA LEU A 95 0.57 -15.81 2.39
C LEU A 95 -0.78 -15.43 3.02
N GLY A 96 -1.89 -15.64 2.31
CA GLY A 96 -3.25 -15.41 2.80
C GLY A 96 -3.89 -14.09 2.34
N ALA A 97 -3.29 -13.38 1.37
CA ALA A 97 -3.98 -12.28 0.69
C ALA A 97 -5.09 -12.85 -0.20
N ALA A 98 -6.32 -12.35 -0.06
CA ALA A 98 -7.46 -12.76 -0.88
C ALA A 98 -7.68 -11.74 -2.03
N LEU A 99 -6.85 -11.79 -3.07
CA LEU A 99 -6.74 -10.74 -4.10
C LEU A 99 -7.98 -10.61 -5.00
N GLU A 100 -8.77 -11.68 -5.11
CA GLU A 100 -10.01 -11.70 -5.90
C GLU A 100 -11.23 -11.10 -5.16
N THR A 101 -11.07 -10.71 -3.89
CA THR A 101 -12.19 -10.11 -3.12
C THR A 101 -12.40 -8.64 -3.49
N GLY A 102 -13.62 -8.12 -3.30
CA GLY A 102 -13.88 -6.69 -3.41
C GLY A 102 -13.22 -5.90 -2.26
N PHE A 103 -12.88 -4.64 -2.50
CA PHE A 103 -12.38 -3.74 -1.47
C PHE A 103 -13.53 -3.14 -0.67
N GLY A 104 -13.25 -2.84 0.60
CA GLY A 104 -14.22 -2.20 1.48
C GLY A 104 -14.25 -0.67 1.37
N PHE A 105 -13.09 -0.05 1.14
CA PHE A 105 -12.93 1.41 1.08
C PHE A 105 -11.65 1.79 0.31
N ALA A 106 -11.49 3.08 0.03
CA ALA A 106 -10.23 3.64 -0.43
C ALA A 106 -9.74 4.76 0.50
N GLU A 107 -8.44 4.98 0.58
CA GLU A 107 -7.82 6.05 1.37
C GLU A 107 -6.78 6.78 0.52
N VAL A 108 -6.88 8.11 0.44
CA VAL A 108 -5.81 8.94 -0.10
C VAL A 108 -4.90 9.33 1.03
N GLY A 109 -3.62 9.00 0.92
CA GLY A 109 -2.64 9.38 1.94
C GLY A 109 -1.32 9.84 1.35
N ALA A 110 -0.45 10.30 2.26
CA ALA A 110 0.87 10.80 1.94
C ALA A 110 1.92 9.75 2.27
N GLU A 111 2.70 9.34 1.26
CA GLU A 111 3.74 8.33 1.43
C GLU A 111 4.73 8.76 2.52
N GLY A 112 4.89 7.93 3.55
CA GLY A 112 5.81 8.20 4.65
C GLY A 112 5.40 9.31 5.63
N ALA A 113 4.19 9.87 5.53
CA ALA A 113 3.70 10.94 6.40
C ALA A 113 2.28 10.67 6.97
N TRP A 114 1.92 9.39 7.11
CA TRP A 114 0.56 8.95 7.42
C TRP A 114 0.03 9.45 8.76
N ASN A 115 0.84 9.44 9.83
CA ASN A 115 0.41 9.92 11.15
C ASN A 115 0.42 11.45 11.22
N THR A 116 1.33 12.09 10.46
CA THR A 116 1.52 13.54 10.50
C THR A 116 0.41 14.29 9.78
N VAL A 117 0.04 13.81 8.59
CA VAL A 117 -0.93 14.47 7.72
C VAL A 117 -2.30 13.80 7.80
N GLY A 118 -2.35 12.51 8.14
CA GLY A 118 -3.57 11.72 8.19
C GLY A 118 -4.07 11.31 6.81
N PRO A 119 -4.80 10.20 6.70
CA PRO A 119 -5.47 9.83 5.45
C PRO A 119 -6.74 10.62 5.22
N PHE A 120 -7.16 10.70 3.96
CA PHE A 120 -8.53 11.05 3.56
C PHE A 120 -9.26 9.78 3.13
N ARG A 121 -10.26 9.38 3.90
CA ARG A 121 -10.98 8.12 3.70
C ARG A 121 -12.19 8.29 2.80
N ILE A 122 -12.37 7.34 1.88
CA ILE A 122 -13.46 7.23 0.92
C ILE A 122 -14.20 5.92 1.21
N GLU A 123 -15.30 5.99 1.97
CA GLU A 123 -16.01 4.79 2.43
C GLU A 123 -16.72 4.00 1.32
N ARG A 124 -17.24 4.70 0.30
CA ARG A 124 -17.96 4.09 -0.83
C ARG A 124 -17.38 4.58 -2.15
N PRO A 125 -16.15 4.18 -2.47
CA PRO A 125 -15.38 4.70 -3.61
C PRO A 125 -16.10 4.57 -4.96
N CYS A 126 -17.00 3.59 -5.10
CA CYS A 126 -17.74 3.35 -6.34
C CYS A 126 -19.05 4.14 -6.47
N ASP A 127 -19.49 4.79 -5.39
CA ASP A 127 -20.76 5.56 -5.34
C ASP A 127 -20.52 7.06 -5.09
N VAL A 128 -19.29 7.54 -5.20
CA VAL A 128 -18.96 8.94 -4.87
C VAL A 128 -19.43 9.93 -5.95
N ASP A 129 -19.91 11.08 -5.52
CA ASP A 129 -19.91 12.28 -6.36
C ASP A 129 -18.47 12.81 -6.42
N PHE A 130 -17.85 12.70 -7.60
CA PHE A 130 -16.44 13.03 -7.77
C PHE A 130 -16.14 14.52 -7.53
N GLU A 131 -17.07 15.43 -7.84
CA GLU A 131 -16.84 16.87 -7.59
C GLU A 131 -16.81 17.19 -6.11
N VAL A 132 -17.73 16.58 -5.36
CA VAL A 132 -17.79 16.70 -3.90
C VAL A 132 -16.53 16.09 -3.29
N LEU A 133 -16.18 14.86 -3.69
CA LEU A 133 -14.96 14.18 -3.24
C LEU A 133 -13.73 15.04 -3.51
N TRP A 134 -13.57 15.56 -4.72
CA TRP A 134 -12.40 16.33 -5.11
C TRP A 134 -12.25 17.62 -4.29
N ARG A 135 -13.35 18.34 -4.10
CA ARG A 135 -13.37 19.54 -3.26
C ARG A 135 -12.97 19.21 -1.82
N ASP A 136 -13.56 18.18 -1.24
CA ASP A 136 -13.34 17.84 0.17
C ASP A 136 -11.90 17.33 0.36
N LEU A 137 -11.41 16.48 -0.54
CA LEU A 137 -10.03 16.00 -0.55
C LEU A 137 -9.02 17.15 -0.66
N THR A 138 -9.18 18.05 -1.63
CA THR A 138 -8.21 19.15 -1.83
C THR A 138 -8.16 20.16 -0.69
N THR A 139 -9.22 20.20 0.14
CA THR A 139 -9.25 21.05 1.34
C THR A 139 -8.80 20.34 2.63
N SER A 140 -8.65 19.02 2.60
CA SER A 140 -8.14 18.22 3.73
C SER A 140 -6.65 18.47 4.01
N PRO A 141 -6.14 18.07 5.19
CA PRO A 141 -4.70 18.14 5.48
C PRO A 141 -3.84 17.44 4.42
N VAL A 142 -4.23 16.22 3.99
CA VAL A 142 -3.52 15.48 2.95
C VAL A 142 -3.59 16.13 1.59
N GLY A 143 -4.72 16.72 1.21
CA GLY A 143 -4.83 17.42 -0.07
C GLY A 143 -4.04 18.73 -0.13
N ARG A 144 -3.78 19.35 1.03
CA ARG A 144 -2.99 20.59 1.13
C ARG A 144 -1.49 20.32 1.28
N ASP A 145 -1.11 19.15 1.75
CA ASP A 145 0.30 18.79 1.87
C ASP A 145 0.94 18.64 0.48
N ARG A 146 2.00 19.45 0.25
CA ARG A 146 2.81 19.41 -0.98
C ARG A 146 4.19 18.80 -0.76
N THR A 147 4.49 18.36 0.46
CA THR A 147 5.84 17.89 0.81
C THR A 147 6.08 16.42 0.45
N HIS A 148 5.01 15.64 0.30
CA HIS A 148 5.06 14.23 -0.06
C HIS A 148 4.19 13.93 -1.28
N ASP A 149 4.54 12.89 -2.03
CA ASP A 149 3.62 12.34 -3.02
C ASP A 149 2.44 11.60 -2.35
N LYS A 150 1.36 11.48 -3.12
CA LYS A 150 0.07 10.95 -2.70
C LYS A 150 -0.28 9.72 -3.52
N ALA A 151 -0.80 8.71 -2.83
CA ALA A 151 -1.40 7.54 -3.44
C ALA A 151 -2.83 7.38 -2.93
N VAL A 152 -3.67 6.73 -3.74
CA VAL A 152 -4.95 6.20 -3.30
C VAL A 152 -4.80 4.70 -3.08
N GLU A 153 -5.07 4.25 -1.87
CA GLU A 153 -4.99 2.86 -1.42
C GLU A 153 -6.39 2.27 -1.37
N PHE A 154 -6.61 1.16 -2.07
CA PHE A 154 -7.85 0.40 -2.03
C PHE A 154 -7.66 -0.77 -1.07
N THR A 155 -8.46 -0.87 0.00
CA THR A 155 -8.21 -1.81 1.09
C THR A 155 -9.18 -2.99 1.09
N TYR A 156 -8.64 -4.19 1.27
CA TYR A 156 -9.31 -5.48 1.25
C TYR A 156 -9.20 -6.15 2.61
N SER A 157 -10.25 -6.84 3.04
CA SER A 157 -10.35 -7.49 4.35
C SER A 157 -10.86 -8.93 4.31
N GLY A 158 -10.95 -9.55 3.13
CA GLY A 158 -11.42 -10.94 2.95
C GLY A 158 -10.45 -12.04 3.40
N GLY A 159 -9.34 -11.69 4.05
CA GLY A 159 -8.26 -12.56 4.48
C GLY A 159 -7.26 -11.74 5.31
N VAL A 160 -5.97 -11.84 4.99
CA VAL A 160 -5.00 -10.84 5.47
C VAL A 160 -5.37 -9.47 4.89
N THR A 161 -5.44 -8.45 5.75
CA THR A 161 -5.70 -7.08 5.29
C THR A 161 -4.61 -6.67 4.31
N HIS A 162 -5.01 -6.21 3.13
CA HIS A 162 -4.07 -5.80 2.08
C HIS A 162 -4.62 -4.65 1.28
N TRP A 163 -3.76 -3.99 0.52
CA TRP A 163 -4.14 -2.86 -0.32
C TRP A 163 -3.33 -2.78 -1.60
N PHE A 164 -3.97 -2.21 -2.62
CA PHE A 164 -3.33 -1.76 -3.85
C PHE A 164 -3.35 -0.24 -3.88
N ALA A 165 -2.20 0.38 -4.14
CA ALA A 165 -2.03 1.81 -4.13
C ALA A 165 -1.62 2.32 -5.50
N LEU A 166 -2.36 3.31 -6.01
CA LEU A 166 -2.05 3.98 -7.27
C LEU A 166 -1.62 5.44 -7.01
N PRO A 167 -0.60 5.94 -7.71
CA PRO A 167 -0.14 7.31 -7.53
C PRO A 167 -1.18 8.30 -8.05
N VAL A 168 -1.56 9.26 -7.21
CA VAL A 168 -2.56 10.31 -7.54
C VAL A 168 -2.01 11.72 -7.44
N SER A 169 -0.71 11.89 -7.22
CA SER A 169 -0.02 13.19 -7.30
C SER A 169 1.05 13.25 -8.40
N ALA A 170 1.55 14.46 -8.60
CA ALA A 170 2.84 14.75 -9.22
C ALA A 170 3.50 15.88 -8.41
N GLU A 171 4.75 15.67 -7.98
CA GLU A 171 5.49 16.65 -7.17
C GLU A 171 4.70 17.10 -5.92
N GLY A 172 4.07 16.14 -5.26
CA GLY A 172 3.24 16.35 -4.08
C GLY A 172 1.89 17.05 -4.31
N VAL A 173 1.54 17.39 -5.54
CA VAL A 173 0.25 18.01 -5.88
C VAL A 173 -0.70 16.95 -6.43
N LEU A 174 -1.90 16.82 -5.83
CA LEU A 174 -2.95 15.93 -6.33
C LEU A 174 -3.29 16.25 -7.79
N VAL A 175 -3.38 15.20 -8.61
CA VAL A 175 -3.77 15.27 -10.01
C VAL A 175 -5.14 14.64 -10.16
N ARG A 176 -6.12 15.49 -10.50
CA ARG A 176 -7.54 15.13 -10.58
C ARG A 176 -7.80 13.89 -11.44
N ASP A 177 -7.29 13.91 -12.67
CA ASP A 177 -7.51 12.84 -13.65
C ASP A 177 -6.91 11.50 -13.18
N LYS A 178 -5.82 11.52 -12.40
CA LYS A 178 -5.23 10.29 -11.85
C LYS A 178 -6.15 9.65 -10.82
N LEU A 179 -6.69 10.44 -9.89
CA LEU A 179 -7.63 9.93 -8.89
C LEU A 179 -8.92 9.43 -9.55
N GLU A 180 -9.47 10.19 -10.50
CA GLU A 180 -10.68 9.79 -11.22
C GLU A 180 -10.46 8.48 -11.98
N THR A 181 -9.32 8.35 -12.66
CA THR A 181 -8.95 7.13 -13.37
C THR A 181 -8.79 5.96 -12.41
N ALA A 182 -8.07 6.14 -11.29
CA ALA A 182 -7.87 5.09 -10.30
C ALA A 182 -9.21 4.55 -9.75
N LEU A 183 -10.14 5.44 -9.38
CA LEU A 183 -11.47 5.05 -8.91
C LEU A 183 -12.24 4.29 -9.99
N ARG A 184 -12.23 4.77 -11.24
CA ARG A 184 -12.91 4.10 -12.36
C ARG A 184 -12.33 2.71 -12.64
N THR A 185 -11.01 2.56 -12.64
CA THR A 185 -10.37 1.27 -12.93
C THR A 185 -10.80 0.20 -11.92
N PHE A 186 -11.01 0.56 -10.66
CA PHE A 186 -11.25 -0.42 -9.60
C PHE A 186 -12.74 -0.58 -9.27
N CYS A 187 -13.59 0.37 -9.66
CA CYS A 187 -15.04 0.30 -9.49
C CYS A 187 -15.82 -0.19 -10.72
N ALA A 188 -15.14 -0.55 -11.81
CA ALA A 188 -15.74 -1.06 -13.04
C ALA A 188 -16.05 -2.57 -13.00
#